data_AF-A0ABD1QV75-F1
#
_entry.id   AF-A0ABD1QV75-F1
#
_cell.length_a   1.000
_cell.length_b   1.000
_cell.length_c   1.000
_cell.angle_alpha   90.00
_cell.angle_beta   90.00
_cell.angle_gamma   90.00
#
_symmetry.space_group_name_H-M   'P 1'
#
loop_
_entity.id
_entity.type
_entity.pdbx_description
1 polymer ?
#
loop_
_entity_poly.entity_id
_entity_poly.type
_entity_poly.pdbx_seq_one_letter_code
_entity_poly.pdbx_strand_id
1 'polypeptide(L)'
;MADRESPSESNKENPDHDSAENPLPDYKTTLEHIVQKFQDTNTSNKQHKFWETQPVGQFKDVGNSSLPEGPIELPKPLSEVKQEPYNLPNLYEWTVCDMESDEICNEVYVLLTNNYVEDDDNLFRFNYSKEFLRWALHPPGYFQSWHIGVRVKSSKKLVAFITGIPVNMRVRDEVVKMAEVNFLCVHKKLRSKRLAPVMIKEVTRRIHLENIWQAAYTAGVLLPTPVTTCQYWHRTLNPKKLIDVGFSRLGDRMTMSRAIKLYKLPNSTSTPGLRKMEIRDVPAVTRLLKNYLSQFIVAPDFDDIEVEHWLLPQENVIDSYVVESQDTREITDFISFYTLPSSILNNQNHSILKAAYSFYNVYTRIPLLQLMNDALIIAKAEGF
;
A
#
# COMPACT_ATOMS: atom_id res chain seq x y z
N MET A 1 -71.50 -19.58 -23.66
CA MET A 1 -71.29 -21.02 -23.48
C MET A 1 -69.87 -21.16 -22.94
N ALA A 2 -69.62 -21.07 -21.63
CA ALA A 2 -69.90 -22.10 -20.61
C ALA A 2 -69.25 -23.44 -21.03
N ASP A 3 -68.31 -24.06 -20.33
CA ASP A 3 -67.90 -23.95 -18.92
C ASP A 3 -66.45 -24.43 -18.68
N ARG A 4 -65.91 -23.91 -17.58
CA ARG A 4 -64.94 -24.42 -16.57
C ARG A 4 -64.30 -25.79 -16.77
N GLU A 5 -63.00 -25.86 -16.44
CA GLU A 5 -62.50 -26.56 -15.23
C GLU A 5 -61.00 -26.27 -14.95
N SER A 6 -60.73 -25.78 -13.74
CA SER A 6 -59.51 -26.00 -12.92
C SER A 6 -60.03 -26.66 -11.62
N PRO A 7 -59.23 -27.33 -10.74
CA PRO A 7 -57.83 -27.04 -10.40
C PRO A 7 -56.94 -28.25 -10.01
N SER A 8 -55.61 -28.05 -9.87
CA SER A 8 -54.82 -28.60 -8.73
C SER A 8 -53.36 -28.15 -8.80
N GLU A 9 -52.90 -27.52 -7.71
CA GLU A 9 -51.50 -27.21 -7.41
C GLU A 9 -50.69 -28.47 -7.09
N SER A 10 -49.43 -28.52 -7.54
CA SER A 10 -48.36 -29.23 -6.81
C SER A 10 -46.98 -28.78 -7.30
N ASN A 11 -46.24 -28.11 -6.40
CA ASN A 11 -44.78 -28.03 -6.26
C ASN A 11 -43.91 -27.97 -7.53
N LYS A 12 -43.44 -26.76 -7.86
CA LYS A 12 -42.15 -26.60 -8.54
C LYS A 12 -41.07 -26.43 -7.49
N GLU A 13 -40.32 -27.51 -7.25
CA GLU A 13 -39.02 -27.47 -6.59
C GLU A 13 -38.06 -26.60 -7.43
N ASN A 14 -37.44 -25.63 -6.78
CA ASN A 14 -36.24 -24.95 -7.27
C ASN A 14 -35.07 -25.94 -7.19
N PRO A 15 -34.25 -26.11 -8.23
CA PRO A 15 -32.92 -26.66 -8.04
C PRO A 15 -32.03 -25.53 -7.50
N ASP A 16 -31.75 -25.64 -6.21
CA ASP A 16 -30.69 -24.93 -5.51
C ASP A 16 -29.29 -25.36 -6.03
N HIS A 17 -28.34 -24.46 -5.79
CA HIS A 17 -26.90 -24.70 -5.68
C HIS A 17 -26.13 -25.16 -6.92
N ASP A 18 -25.67 -24.17 -7.70
CA ASP A 18 -24.31 -24.21 -8.23
C ASP A 18 -23.58 -22.94 -7.77
N SER A 19 -22.89 -23.07 -6.63
CA SER A 19 -21.79 -22.18 -6.27
C SER A 19 -20.61 -22.49 -7.19
N ALA A 20 -20.69 -21.99 -8.42
CA ALA A 20 -19.51 -21.89 -9.27
C ALA A 20 -18.61 -20.82 -8.66
N GLU A 21 -17.66 -21.25 -7.85
CA GLU A 21 -16.44 -20.49 -7.59
C GLU A 21 -15.88 -20.12 -8.96
N ASN A 22 -15.99 -18.84 -9.34
CA ASN A 22 -15.22 -18.33 -10.47
C ASN A 22 -13.75 -18.57 -10.12
N PRO A 23 -13.00 -19.37 -10.91
CA PRO A 23 -11.60 -19.58 -10.62
C PRO A 23 -10.90 -18.22 -10.64
N LEU A 24 -10.18 -17.93 -9.56
CA LEU A 24 -9.29 -16.78 -9.49
C LEU A 24 -8.38 -16.83 -10.74
N PRO A 25 -8.21 -15.73 -11.48
CA PRO A 25 -7.39 -15.74 -12.68
C PRO A 25 -5.97 -16.22 -12.36
N ASP A 26 -5.41 -17.09 -13.22
CA ASP A 26 -4.03 -17.56 -13.06
C ASP A 26 -3.08 -16.36 -13.12
N TYR A 27 -2.46 -16.12 -11.96
CA TYR A 27 -1.62 -14.98 -11.72
C TYR A 27 -0.39 -14.98 -12.64
N LYS A 28 0.13 -16.18 -12.98
CA LYS A 28 1.28 -16.34 -13.88
C LYS A 28 0.94 -15.87 -15.28
N THR A 29 -0.21 -16.31 -15.81
CA THR A 29 -0.70 -15.89 -17.14
C THR A 29 -0.92 -14.38 -17.19
N THR A 30 -1.36 -13.78 -16.08
CA THR A 30 -1.57 -12.31 -15.99
C THR A 30 -0.25 -11.54 -16.05
N LEU A 31 0.77 -11.97 -15.30
CA LEU A 31 2.10 -11.36 -15.35
C LEU A 31 2.78 -11.53 -16.70
N GLU A 32 2.72 -12.73 -17.28
CA GLU A 32 3.24 -13.00 -18.63
C GLU A 32 2.58 -12.09 -19.67
N HIS A 33 1.25 -11.92 -19.61
CA HIS A 33 0.53 -11.00 -20.49
C HIS A 33 0.95 -9.53 -20.29
N ILE A 34 1.14 -9.07 -19.05
CA ILE A 34 1.59 -7.70 -18.77
C ILE A 34 3.00 -7.47 -19.30
N VAL A 35 3.92 -8.41 -19.06
CA VAL A 35 5.30 -8.34 -19.54
C VAL A 35 5.33 -8.40 -21.07
N GLN A 36 4.57 -9.30 -21.69
CA GLN A 36 4.48 -9.41 -23.15
C GLN A 36 3.95 -8.11 -23.76
N LYS A 37 2.84 -7.58 -23.22
CA LYS A 37 2.29 -6.29 -23.67
C LYS A 37 3.29 -5.15 -23.50
N PHE A 38 4.07 -5.15 -22.42
CA PHE A 38 5.13 -4.15 -22.21
C PHE A 38 6.28 -4.30 -23.20
N GLN A 39 6.69 -5.53 -23.52
CA GLN A 39 7.72 -5.80 -24.53
C GLN A 39 7.24 -5.42 -25.94
N ASP A 40 6.00 -5.77 -26.28
CA ASP A 40 5.38 -5.47 -27.59
C ASP A 40 5.16 -3.95 -27.79
N THR A 41 4.77 -3.23 -26.74
CA THR A 41 4.61 -1.76 -26.79
C THR A 41 5.94 -1.01 -26.74
N ASN A 42 7.03 -1.65 -26.30
CA ASN A 42 8.40 -1.13 -26.39
C ASN A 42 9.05 -1.53 -27.73
N THR A 43 8.51 -1.05 -28.86
CA THR A 43 9.18 -1.13 -30.17
C THR A 43 10.55 -0.42 -30.21
N SER A 44 10.90 0.33 -29.17
CA SER A 44 12.28 0.76 -28.88
C SER A 44 12.86 -0.15 -27.78
N ASN A 45 13.97 -0.84 -28.05
CA ASN A 45 14.84 -1.56 -27.10
C ASN A 45 15.25 -0.67 -25.89
N LYS A 46 14.32 -0.31 -25.01
CA LYS A 46 14.58 0.47 -23.79
C LYS A 46 15.15 -0.47 -22.74
N GLN A 47 16.45 -0.70 -22.84
CA GLN A 47 17.22 -1.41 -21.81
C GLN A 47 17.13 -0.67 -20.48
N HIS A 48 16.84 -1.40 -19.41
CA HIS A 48 16.89 -0.88 -18.04
C HIS A 48 18.32 -0.97 -17.52
N LYS A 49 19.21 -0.10 -18.03
CA LYS A 49 20.67 -0.11 -17.75
C LYS A 49 21.08 -0.25 -16.28
N PHE A 50 20.25 0.19 -15.34
CA PHE A 50 20.49 0.03 -13.91
C PHE A 50 19.95 -1.32 -13.39
N TRP A 51 18.68 -1.64 -13.67
CA TRP A 51 18.00 -2.83 -13.15
C TRP A 51 18.52 -4.13 -13.76
N GLU A 52 19.03 -4.10 -14.98
CA GLU A 52 19.69 -5.24 -15.62
C GLU A 52 21.00 -5.66 -14.92
N THR A 53 21.54 -4.82 -14.03
CA THR A 53 22.71 -5.14 -13.21
C THR A 53 22.37 -5.38 -11.74
N GLN A 54 21.08 -5.38 -11.37
CA GLN A 54 20.66 -5.60 -9.98
C GLN A 54 20.25 -7.07 -9.79
N PRO A 55 20.37 -7.62 -8.55
CA PRO A 55 19.96 -8.97 -8.23
C PRO A 55 18.43 -9.07 -8.10
N VAL A 56 17.73 -8.87 -9.21
CA VAL A 56 16.27 -8.97 -9.36
C VAL A 56 15.95 -9.90 -10.52
N GLY A 57 14.76 -10.50 -10.51
CA GLY A 57 14.27 -11.27 -11.66
C GLY A 57 14.26 -10.39 -12.91
N GLN A 58 14.72 -10.92 -14.04
CA GLN A 58 14.80 -10.16 -15.29
C GLN A 58 13.62 -10.50 -16.20
N PHE A 59 13.21 -9.57 -17.07
CA PHE A 59 12.06 -9.82 -17.96
C PHE A 59 12.29 -10.99 -18.93
N LYS A 60 13.55 -11.26 -19.30
CA LYS A 60 13.93 -12.40 -20.15
C LYS A 60 13.71 -13.76 -19.48
N ASP A 61 13.56 -13.77 -18.15
CA ASP A 61 13.43 -14.98 -17.34
C ASP A 61 11.96 -15.28 -16.99
N VAL A 62 11.02 -14.43 -17.44
CA VAL A 62 9.58 -14.59 -17.20
C VAL A 62 9.07 -15.85 -17.90
N GLY A 63 8.29 -16.66 -17.19
CA GLY A 63 7.79 -17.95 -17.66
C GLY A 63 8.80 -19.10 -17.50
N ASN A 64 10.04 -18.83 -17.09
CA ASN A 64 11.01 -19.89 -16.85
C ASN A 64 10.80 -20.56 -15.48
N SER A 65 10.04 -21.67 -15.47
CA SER A 65 9.79 -22.45 -14.26
C SER A 65 10.98 -23.28 -13.77
N SER A 66 12.11 -23.29 -14.48
CA SER A 66 13.30 -24.04 -14.08
C SER A 66 14.19 -23.27 -13.09
N LEU A 67 13.93 -21.98 -12.84
CA LEU A 67 14.71 -21.18 -11.91
C LEU A 67 14.36 -21.54 -10.46
N PRO A 68 15.37 -21.77 -9.61
CA PRO A 68 15.12 -22.08 -8.20
C PRO A 68 14.58 -20.84 -7.48
N GLU A 69 13.74 -21.07 -6.47
CA GLU A 69 13.36 -20.02 -5.53
C GLU A 69 14.48 -19.75 -4.53
N GLY A 70 14.55 -18.52 -4.04
CA GLY A 70 15.53 -18.09 -3.04
C GLY A 70 16.33 -16.84 -3.48
N PRO A 71 17.45 -16.56 -2.79
CA PRO A 71 18.27 -15.40 -3.07
C PRO A 71 18.95 -15.50 -4.44
N ILE A 72 18.87 -14.42 -5.23
CA ILE A 72 19.57 -14.31 -6.52
C ILE A 72 21.08 -14.15 -6.32
N GLU A 73 21.48 -13.39 -5.30
CA GLU A 73 22.85 -13.32 -4.80
C GLU A 73 22.88 -13.80 -3.36
N LEU A 74 23.81 -14.71 -3.05
CA LEU A 74 24.01 -15.18 -1.69
C LEU A 74 24.57 -14.07 -0.78
N PRO A 75 24.21 -14.05 0.51
CA PRO A 75 24.82 -13.17 1.50
C PRO A 75 26.35 -13.26 1.46
N LYS A 76 27.01 -12.11 1.46
CA LYS A 76 28.48 -12.01 1.51
C LYS A 76 28.92 -11.67 2.94
N PRO A 77 30.16 -12.01 3.34
CA PRO A 77 30.70 -11.54 4.61
C PRO A 77 30.59 -10.01 4.73
N LEU A 78 30.27 -9.49 5.92
CA LEU A 78 30.15 -8.04 6.15
C LEU A 78 31.43 -7.27 5.81
N SER A 79 32.60 -7.92 5.89
CA SER A 79 33.88 -7.35 5.47
C SER A 79 33.98 -7.06 3.97
N GLU A 80 33.16 -7.73 3.14
CA GLU A 80 33.09 -7.48 1.70
C GLU A 80 32.06 -6.40 1.34
N VAL A 81 31.19 -6.02 2.29
CA VAL A 81 30.28 -4.89 2.12
C VAL A 81 31.09 -3.59 2.20
N LYS A 82 30.86 -2.67 1.25
CA LYS A 82 31.51 -1.36 1.23
C LYS A 82 31.18 -0.59 2.52
N GLN A 83 32.19 -0.30 3.33
CA GLN A 83 32.03 0.39 4.62
C GLN A 83 31.73 1.89 4.44
N GLU A 84 32.38 2.51 3.46
CA GLU A 84 32.18 3.93 3.14
C GLU A 84 30.96 4.16 2.25
N PRO A 85 30.28 5.32 2.36
CA PRO A 85 29.17 5.69 1.47
C PRO A 85 29.57 5.69 -0.01
N TYR A 86 28.58 5.50 -0.89
CA TYR A 86 28.81 5.71 -2.33
C TYR A 86 29.12 7.18 -2.64
N ASN A 87 29.96 7.40 -3.66
CA ASN A 87 30.34 8.76 -4.05
C ASN A 87 29.14 9.52 -4.63
N LEU A 88 28.96 10.75 -4.15
CA LEU A 88 28.09 11.75 -4.77
C LEU A 88 28.92 12.79 -5.53
N PRO A 89 28.34 13.49 -6.52
CA PRO A 89 29.00 14.66 -7.10
C PRO A 89 29.37 15.68 -6.01
N ASN A 90 30.50 16.38 -6.16
CA ASN A 90 31.10 17.23 -5.12
C ASN A 90 30.16 18.27 -4.49
N LEU A 91 29.12 18.69 -5.20
CA LEU A 91 28.10 19.66 -4.75
C LEU A 91 27.11 19.09 -3.73
N TYR A 92 27.06 17.77 -3.57
CA TYR A 92 26.11 17.07 -2.73
C TYR A 92 26.79 16.28 -1.62
N GLU A 93 26.05 16.06 -0.53
CA GLU A 93 26.47 15.25 0.61
C GLU A 93 25.31 14.36 1.08
N TRP A 94 25.66 13.20 1.62
CA TRP A 94 24.70 12.33 2.29
C TRP A 94 24.31 12.92 3.63
N THR A 95 23.07 12.67 4.05
CA THR A 95 22.59 12.97 5.38
C THR A 95 21.73 11.80 5.86
N VAL A 96 21.73 11.55 7.16
CA VAL A 96 20.72 10.69 7.81
C VAL A 96 19.59 11.61 8.23
N CYS A 97 18.36 11.28 7.85
CA CYS A 97 17.19 12.05 8.22
C CYS A 97 16.59 11.46 9.49
N ASP A 98 16.92 12.08 10.62
CA ASP A 98 16.28 11.78 11.89
C ASP A 98 14.82 12.27 11.88
N MET A 99 13.87 11.34 11.85
CA MET A 99 12.44 11.67 11.78
C MET A 99 11.84 12.01 13.15
N GLU A 100 12.61 11.86 14.24
CA GLU A 100 12.26 12.39 15.56
C GLU A 100 12.39 13.91 15.61
N SER A 101 13.42 14.48 14.97
CA SER A 101 13.59 15.95 14.84
C SER A 101 12.44 16.58 14.04
N ASP A 102 11.76 17.55 14.65
CA ASP A 102 10.69 18.31 14.02
C ASP A 102 11.19 19.08 12.78
N GLU A 103 12.43 19.58 12.81
CA GLU A 103 13.04 20.30 11.70
C GLU A 103 13.25 19.39 10.49
N ILE A 104 13.89 18.23 10.71
CA ILE A 104 14.18 17.27 9.63
C ILE A 104 12.88 16.65 9.11
N CYS A 105 11.96 16.27 9.99
CA CYS A 105 10.64 15.77 9.60
C CYS A 105 9.90 16.80 8.74
N ASN A 106 9.97 18.09 9.09
CA ASN A 106 9.41 19.16 8.28
C ASN A 106 10.08 19.30 6.91
N GLU A 107 11.41 19.17 6.82
CA GLU A 107 12.11 19.20 5.53
C GLU A 107 11.74 18.02 4.63
N VAL A 108 11.63 16.82 5.19
CA VAL A 108 11.18 15.61 4.46
C VAL A 108 9.74 15.79 3.99
N TYR A 109 8.85 16.25 4.88
CA TYR A 109 7.47 16.60 4.54
C TYR A 109 7.41 17.59 3.36
N VAL A 110 8.17 18.68 3.41
CA VAL A 110 8.22 19.69 2.34
C VAL A 110 8.78 19.11 1.04
N LEU A 111 9.79 18.24 1.10
CA LEU A 111 10.34 17.58 -0.08
C LEU A 111 9.28 16.71 -0.75
N LEU A 112 8.63 15.82 0.01
CA LEU A 112 7.63 14.89 -0.50
C LEU A 112 6.40 15.64 -1.05
N THR A 113 5.86 16.58 -0.28
CA THR A 113 4.70 17.40 -0.66
C THR A 113 4.94 18.22 -1.93
N ASN A 114 6.17 18.48 -2.34
CA ASN A 114 6.47 19.25 -3.55
C ASN A 114 7.00 18.42 -4.72
N ASN A 115 7.49 17.21 -4.46
CA ASN A 115 8.28 16.45 -5.44
C ASN A 115 7.97 14.95 -5.49
N TYR A 116 7.03 14.45 -4.68
CA TYR A 116 6.66 13.04 -4.71
C TYR A 116 5.63 12.73 -5.80
N VAL A 117 4.97 11.58 -5.71
CA VAL A 117 4.03 11.04 -6.69
C VAL A 117 2.89 12.03 -6.95
N GLU A 118 2.66 12.25 -8.23
CA GLU A 118 1.55 13.03 -8.80
C GLU A 118 0.72 12.08 -9.64
N ASP A 119 -0.58 12.35 -9.77
CA ASP A 119 -1.40 11.67 -10.77
C ASP A 119 -1.00 12.09 -12.19
N ASP A 120 -1.36 11.29 -13.19
CA ASP A 120 -0.99 11.52 -14.59
C ASP A 120 -1.46 12.90 -15.11
N ASP A 121 -2.57 13.41 -14.58
CA ASP A 121 -3.16 14.70 -14.94
C ASP A 121 -2.59 15.88 -14.09
N ASN A 122 -1.71 15.61 -13.12
CA ASN A 122 -1.14 16.58 -12.16
C ASN A 122 -2.20 17.41 -11.41
N LEU A 123 -3.35 16.81 -11.07
CA LEU A 123 -4.43 17.42 -10.29
C LEU A 123 -4.25 17.19 -8.79
N PHE A 124 -3.63 16.07 -8.42
CA PHE A 124 -3.47 15.62 -7.04
C PHE A 124 -2.03 15.23 -6.76
N ARG A 125 -1.57 15.56 -5.55
CA ARG A 125 -0.28 15.11 -5.05
C ARG A 125 -0.41 14.60 -3.64
N PHE A 126 0.21 13.47 -3.34
CA PHE A 126 0.20 12.95 -1.97
C PHE A 126 0.76 13.96 -0.99
N ASN A 127 0.04 14.10 0.12
CA ASN A 127 0.35 14.99 1.22
C ASN A 127 0.43 14.16 2.51
N TYR A 128 1.46 13.33 2.61
CA TYR A 128 1.74 12.56 3.83
C TYR A 128 1.92 13.52 5.00
N SER A 129 1.11 13.39 6.05
CA SER A 129 1.29 14.22 7.26
C SER A 129 2.60 13.87 7.98
N LYS A 130 3.06 14.76 8.85
CA LYS A 130 4.27 14.49 9.66
C LYS A 130 4.05 13.31 10.60
N GLU A 131 2.85 13.21 11.14
CA GLU A 131 2.39 12.13 12.01
C GLU A 131 2.40 10.80 11.24
N PHE A 132 1.92 10.79 9.99
CA PHE A 132 1.98 9.61 9.13
C PHE A 132 3.42 9.21 8.82
N LEU A 133 4.29 10.17 8.50
CA LEU A 133 5.70 9.88 8.22
C LEU A 133 6.41 9.29 9.44
N ARG A 134 6.12 9.78 10.65
CA ARG A 134 6.65 9.20 11.90
C ARG A 134 6.11 7.79 12.14
N TRP A 135 4.81 7.58 11.96
CA TRP A 135 4.19 6.26 12.08
C TRP A 135 4.79 5.26 11.08
N ALA A 136 4.95 5.65 9.81
CA ALA A 136 5.46 4.78 8.77
C ALA A 136 6.98 4.51 8.87
N LEU A 137 7.77 5.43 9.44
CA LEU A 137 9.23 5.36 9.47
C LEU A 137 9.81 4.97 10.83
N HIS A 138 9.00 4.85 11.87
CA HIS A 138 9.45 4.40 13.20
C HIS A 138 8.79 3.10 13.68
N PRO A 139 8.69 2.03 12.85
CA PRO A 139 8.28 0.75 13.40
C PRO A 139 9.28 0.25 14.46
N PRO A 140 8.86 -0.68 15.33
CA PRO A 140 9.74 -1.29 16.32
C PRO A 140 11.02 -1.84 15.66
N GLY A 141 12.17 -1.47 16.22
CA GLY A 141 13.47 -1.92 15.70
C GLY A 141 13.94 -1.26 14.41
N TYR A 142 13.34 -0.14 13.98
CA TYR A 142 13.78 0.61 12.80
C TYR A 142 15.26 1.02 12.87
N PHE A 143 15.88 1.17 11.71
CA PHE A 143 17.26 1.64 11.57
C PHE A 143 17.26 3.09 11.08
N GLN A 144 17.62 4.04 11.94
CA GLN A 144 17.75 5.45 11.55
C GLN A 144 18.70 5.63 10.35
N SER A 145 19.74 4.79 10.26
CA SER A 145 20.69 4.77 9.15
C SER A 145 20.04 4.51 7.78
N TRP A 146 18.85 3.91 7.73
CA TRP A 146 18.11 3.62 6.50
C TRP A 146 17.25 4.78 6.01
N HIS A 147 17.15 5.88 6.75
CA HIS A 147 16.50 7.11 6.32
C HIS A 147 17.52 8.05 5.68
N ILE A 148 17.64 7.99 4.35
CA ILE A 148 18.77 8.56 3.63
C ILE A 148 18.33 9.78 2.84
N GLY A 149 18.94 10.92 3.15
CA GLY A 149 18.78 12.16 2.41
C GLY A 149 20.02 12.52 1.58
N VAL A 150 19.81 13.32 0.55
CA VAL A 150 20.87 14.03 -0.19
C VAL A 150 20.68 15.52 -0.02
N ARG A 151 21.72 16.23 0.44
CA ARG A 151 21.72 17.69 0.59
C ARG A 151 22.67 18.36 -0.39
N VAL A 152 22.35 19.60 -0.77
CA VAL A 152 23.30 20.48 -1.46
C VAL A 152 24.25 21.07 -0.41
N LYS A 153 25.57 20.87 -0.55
CA LYS A 153 26.56 21.27 0.47
C LYS A 153 26.51 22.75 0.84
N SER A 154 26.33 23.63 -0.15
CA SER A 154 26.37 25.09 0.04
C SER A 154 25.13 25.65 0.73
N SER A 155 23.95 25.10 0.46
CA SER A 155 22.67 25.61 1.00
C SER A 155 22.08 24.73 2.09
N LYS A 156 22.65 23.54 2.31
CA LYS A 156 22.13 22.46 3.17
C LYS A 156 20.72 21.99 2.82
N LYS A 157 20.15 22.44 1.69
CA LYS A 157 18.80 22.07 1.26
C LYS A 157 18.72 20.57 0.92
N LEU A 158 17.72 19.89 1.49
CA LEU A 158 17.37 18.51 1.15
C LEU A 158 16.79 18.44 -0.27
N VAL A 159 17.34 17.57 -1.12
CA VAL A 159 16.98 17.47 -2.55
C VAL A 159 16.63 16.06 -3.00
N ALA A 160 16.87 15.06 -2.18
CA ALA A 160 16.37 13.71 -2.41
C ALA A 160 16.26 12.94 -1.10
N PHE A 161 15.40 11.92 -1.07
CA PHE A 161 15.13 11.08 0.08
C PHE A 161 14.79 9.65 -0.36
N ILE A 162 15.19 8.65 0.43
CA ILE A 162 14.79 7.24 0.30
C ILE A 162 14.81 6.62 1.70
N THR A 163 13.90 5.71 1.98
CA THR A 163 13.82 5.04 3.28
C THR A 163 13.80 3.53 3.14
N GLY A 164 14.25 2.85 4.19
CA GLY A 164 13.95 1.46 4.46
C GLY A 164 13.47 1.29 5.90
N ILE A 165 12.60 0.31 6.14
CA ILE A 165 12.23 -0.17 7.48
C ILE A 165 12.39 -1.68 7.54
N PRO A 166 12.69 -2.29 8.71
CA PRO A 166 12.72 -3.75 8.82
C PRO A 166 11.30 -4.32 8.76
N VAL A 167 11.17 -5.48 8.12
CA VAL A 167 9.93 -6.26 8.12
C VAL A 167 10.28 -7.75 8.13
N ASN A 168 9.53 -8.54 8.90
CA ASN A 168 9.51 -9.98 8.75
C ASN A 168 8.44 -10.33 7.72
N MET A 169 8.85 -10.88 6.58
CA MET A 169 7.93 -11.24 5.51
C MET A 169 7.94 -12.76 5.34
N ARG A 170 6.78 -13.39 5.49
CA ARG A 170 6.58 -14.77 5.10
C ARG A 170 6.46 -14.84 3.59
N VAL A 171 7.35 -15.61 2.97
CA VAL A 171 7.35 -15.94 1.54
C VAL A 171 7.21 -17.45 1.44
N ARG A 172 6.00 -17.91 1.08
CA ARG A 172 5.56 -19.31 1.16
C ARG A 172 5.66 -19.83 2.60
N ASP A 173 6.63 -20.72 2.84
CA ASP A 173 6.83 -21.45 4.08
C ASP A 173 7.94 -20.83 4.95
N GLU A 174 8.71 -19.88 4.40
CA GLU A 174 9.87 -19.27 5.06
C GLU A 174 9.55 -17.84 5.51
N VAL A 175 9.96 -17.49 6.73
CA VAL A 175 9.92 -16.11 7.23
C VAL A 175 11.29 -15.47 7.03
N VAL A 176 11.34 -14.45 6.19
CA VAL A 176 12.57 -13.75 5.82
C VAL A 176 12.55 -12.35 6.41
N LYS A 177 13.55 -12.04 7.24
CA LYS A 177 13.80 -10.66 7.67
C LYS A 177 14.39 -9.86 6.50
N MET A 178 13.67 -8.85 6.06
CA MET A 178 14.04 -8.02 4.91
C MET A 178 13.79 -6.53 5.19
N ALA A 179 14.22 -5.67 4.28
CA ALA A 179 13.88 -4.25 4.32
C ALA A 179 12.65 -3.95 3.46
N GLU A 180 11.68 -3.19 3.95
CA GLU A 180 10.66 -2.56 3.10
C GLU A 180 11.14 -1.17 2.69
N VAL A 181 11.36 -0.96 1.39
CA VAL A 181 11.87 0.29 0.83
C VAL A 181 10.71 1.14 0.32
N ASN A 182 10.66 2.40 0.76
CA ASN A 182 9.61 3.34 0.37
C ASN A 182 10.16 4.79 0.26
N PHE A 183 9.28 5.73 -0.07
CA PHE A 183 9.53 7.18 -0.09
C PHE A 183 10.72 7.64 -0.96
N LEU A 184 11.08 6.89 -1.99
CA LEU A 184 12.09 7.32 -2.97
C LEU A 184 11.62 8.58 -3.70
N CYS A 185 12.21 9.71 -3.35
CA CYS A 185 11.87 11.02 -3.88
C CYS A 185 13.11 11.76 -4.36
N VAL A 186 13.09 12.26 -5.59
CA VAL A 186 14.12 13.17 -6.11
C VAL A 186 13.44 14.47 -6.50
N HIS A 187 13.99 15.59 -6.02
CA HIS A 187 13.50 16.92 -6.33
C HIS A 187 13.36 17.11 -7.85
N LYS A 188 12.26 17.72 -8.31
CA LYS A 188 11.88 17.82 -9.75
C LYS A 188 13.02 18.26 -10.66
N LYS A 189 13.77 19.30 -10.24
CA LYS A 189 14.93 19.87 -10.95
C LYS A 189 16.11 18.90 -11.14
N LEU A 190 16.20 17.82 -10.36
CA LEU A 190 17.28 16.83 -10.41
C LEU A 190 16.86 15.50 -11.05
N ARG A 191 15.61 15.40 -11.53
CA ARG A 191 15.14 14.21 -12.24
C ARG A 191 15.92 14.01 -13.55
N SER A 192 15.99 12.76 -14.00
CA SER A 192 16.77 12.34 -15.18
C SER A 192 18.30 12.56 -15.08
N LYS A 193 18.83 12.87 -13.88
CA LYS A 193 20.28 12.97 -13.61
C LYS A 193 20.89 11.71 -12.98
N ARG A 194 20.15 10.59 -12.99
CA ARG A 194 20.55 9.28 -12.45
C ARG A 194 20.91 9.29 -10.95
N LEU A 195 20.29 10.19 -10.17
CA LEU A 195 20.47 10.21 -8.71
C LEU A 195 19.81 9.00 -8.02
N ALA A 196 18.60 8.60 -8.45
CA ALA A 196 17.88 7.48 -7.88
C ALA A 196 18.68 6.16 -7.85
N PRO A 197 19.35 5.71 -8.94
CA PRO A 197 20.28 4.58 -8.89
C PRO A 197 21.36 4.66 -7.81
N VAL A 198 21.93 5.85 -7.57
CA VAL A 198 22.96 6.04 -6.55
C VAL A 198 22.36 5.94 -5.15
N MET A 199 21.15 6.46 -4.96
CA MET A 199 20.41 6.33 -3.70
C MET A 199 20.01 4.90 -3.39
N ILE A 200 19.56 4.15 -4.40
CA ILE A 200 19.24 2.71 -4.26
C ILE A 200 20.50 1.95 -3.84
N LYS A 201 21.64 2.19 -4.50
CA LYS A 201 22.92 1.55 -4.10
C LYS A 201 23.33 1.88 -2.67
N GLU A 202 23.12 3.12 -2.23
CA GLU A 202 23.46 3.52 -0.86
C GLU A 202 22.51 2.93 0.18
N VAL A 203 21.18 2.86 -0.07
CA VAL A 203 20.26 2.20 0.86
C VAL A 203 20.54 0.69 0.93
N THR A 204 20.78 0.04 -0.20
CA THR A 204 21.19 -1.38 -0.24
C THR A 204 22.47 -1.62 0.56
N ARG A 205 23.47 -0.74 0.43
CA ARG A 205 24.73 -0.84 1.22
C ARG A 205 24.45 -0.79 2.72
N ARG A 206 23.62 0.15 3.18
CA ARG A 206 23.29 0.28 4.61
C ARG A 206 22.44 -0.86 5.13
N ILE A 207 21.54 -1.41 4.31
CA ILE A 207 20.78 -2.62 4.65
C ILE A 207 21.72 -3.83 4.79
N HIS A 208 22.66 -4.00 3.85
CA HIS A 208 23.66 -5.08 3.92
C HIS A 208 24.60 -4.97 5.13
N LEU A 209 24.93 -3.75 5.59
CA LEU A 209 25.73 -3.56 6.81
C LEU A 209 25.04 -4.07 8.07
N GLU A 210 23.70 -4.11 8.09
CA GLU A 210 22.89 -4.72 9.16
C GLU A 210 22.67 -6.23 8.94
N ASN A 211 23.42 -6.83 8.01
CA ASN A 211 23.32 -8.24 7.63
C ASN A 211 21.94 -8.67 7.10
N ILE A 212 21.25 -7.75 6.42
CA ILE A 212 19.97 -8.01 5.74
C ILE A 212 20.22 -7.92 4.24
N TRP A 213 19.66 -8.85 3.45
CA TRP A 213 20.07 -9.05 2.05
C TRP A 213 18.90 -9.06 1.05
N GLN A 214 17.67 -8.91 1.55
CA GLN A 214 16.46 -8.84 0.75
C GLN A 214 15.74 -7.53 1.03
N ALA A 215 14.96 -7.07 0.05
CA ALA A 215 14.06 -5.95 0.23
C ALA A 215 12.77 -6.13 -0.56
N ALA A 216 11.66 -5.68 0.02
CA ALA A 216 10.38 -5.52 -0.65
C ALA A 216 10.17 -4.05 -1.01
N TYR A 217 9.56 -3.80 -2.16
CA TYR A 217 9.17 -2.45 -2.59
C TYR A 217 7.99 -2.54 -3.55
N THR A 218 7.24 -1.44 -3.66
CA THR A 218 6.15 -1.30 -4.63
C THR A 218 6.38 -0.08 -5.50
N ALA A 219 5.89 -0.11 -6.73
CA ALA A 219 5.99 1.01 -7.66
C ALA A 219 4.78 1.05 -8.59
N GLY A 220 4.34 2.26 -8.94
CA GLY A 220 3.31 2.48 -9.96
C GLY A 220 3.83 2.35 -11.40
N VAL A 221 5.13 2.12 -11.58
CA VAL A 221 5.77 1.89 -12.88
C VAL A 221 6.26 0.45 -12.98
N LEU A 222 6.17 -0.14 -14.16
CA LEU A 222 6.67 -1.49 -14.38
C LEU A 222 8.21 -1.52 -14.37
N LEU A 223 8.78 -2.36 -13.50
CA LEU A 223 10.21 -2.58 -13.34
C LEU A 223 10.54 -4.08 -13.44
N PRO A 224 11.74 -4.50 -13.89
CA PRO A 224 12.11 -5.91 -13.93
C PRO A 224 12.26 -6.50 -12.52
N THR A 225 11.56 -7.57 -12.16
CA THR A 225 10.26 -8.04 -12.67
C THR A 225 9.36 -8.14 -11.43
N PRO A 226 8.13 -7.61 -11.46
CA PRO A 226 7.26 -7.67 -10.30
C PRO A 226 6.91 -9.11 -9.94
N VAL A 227 6.83 -9.42 -8.65
CA VAL A 227 6.26 -10.68 -8.16
C VAL A 227 4.74 -10.69 -8.28
N THR A 228 4.13 -9.50 -8.24
CA THR A 228 2.68 -9.30 -8.33
C THR A 228 2.35 -7.85 -8.75
N THR A 229 1.11 -7.65 -9.19
CA THR A 229 0.47 -6.43 -9.66
C THR A 229 -0.96 -6.36 -9.13
N CYS A 230 -1.36 -5.21 -8.62
CA CYS A 230 -2.72 -5.00 -8.13
C CYS A 230 -3.29 -3.75 -8.77
N GLN A 231 -4.59 -3.77 -9.05
CA GLN A 231 -5.31 -2.59 -9.51
C GLN A 231 -5.85 -1.81 -8.31
N TYR A 232 -5.68 -0.49 -8.32
CA TYR A 232 -6.36 0.39 -7.38
C TYR A 232 -7.86 0.41 -7.65
N TRP A 233 -8.65 0.26 -6.59
CA TRP A 233 -10.09 0.42 -6.61
C TRP A 233 -10.48 1.60 -5.72
N HIS A 234 -11.44 2.40 -6.18
CA HIS A 234 -11.92 3.57 -5.46
C HIS A 234 -13.41 3.44 -5.15
N ARG A 235 -13.78 3.67 -3.88
CA ARG A 235 -15.18 3.81 -3.47
C ARG A 235 -15.46 5.27 -3.13
N THR A 236 -16.32 5.90 -3.92
CA THR A 236 -16.72 7.31 -3.71
C THR A 236 -17.58 7.45 -2.45
N LEU A 237 -17.12 8.27 -1.51
CA LEU A 237 -17.87 8.65 -0.28
C LEU A 237 -18.56 10.02 -0.43
N ASN A 238 -17.87 10.98 -1.07
CA ASN A 238 -18.36 12.33 -1.33
C ASN A 238 -18.38 12.66 -2.84
N PRO A 239 -19.39 12.20 -3.59
CA PRO A 239 -19.42 12.37 -5.05
C PRO A 239 -19.40 13.83 -5.49
N LYS A 240 -20.05 14.74 -4.75
CA LYS A 240 -20.06 16.16 -5.07
C LYS A 240 -18.65 16.72 -5.08
N LYS A 241 -17.91 16.56 -3.97
CA LYS A 241 -16.54 17.03 -3.87
C LYS A 241 -15.63 16.39 -4.91
N LEU A 242 -15.71 15.06 -5.10
CA LEU A 242 -14.84 14.35 -6.05
C LEU A 242 -15.05 14.79 -7.50
N ILE A 243 -16.29 15.11 -7.89
CA ILE A 243 -16.59 15.65 -9.22
C ILE A 243 -16.14 17.11 -9.34
N ASP A 244 -16.39 17.93 -8.30
CA ASP A 244 -16.03 19.36 -8.30
C ASP A 244 -14.50 19.58 -8.40
N VAL A 245 -13.70 18.64 -7.88
CA VAL A 245 -12.23 18.68 -7.94
C VAL A 245 -11.64 17.92 -9.12
N GLY A 246 -12.48 17.30 -9.97
CA GLY A 246 -12.05 16.58 -11.17
C GLY A 246 -11.48 15.17 -10.92
N PHE A 247 -11.54 14.65 -9.69
CA PHE A 247 -11.10 13.28 -9.36
C PHE A 247 -11.99 12.24 -10.04
N SER A 248 -13.30 12.48 -10.02
CA SER A 248 -14.31 11.65 -10.69
C SER A 248 -15.01 12.47 -11.77
N ARG A 249 -15.48 11.82 -12.82
CA ARG A 249 -16.31 12.45 -13.87
C ARG A 249 -17.70 11.80 -13.89
N LEU A 250 -18.72 12.59 -14.20
CA LEU A 250 -20.04 12.05 -14.48
C LEU A 250 -20.01 11.37 -15.85
N GLY A 251 -20.41 10.09 -15.88
CA GLY A 251 -20.60 9.38 -17.15
C GLY A 251 -21.79 9.91 -17.93
N ASP A 252 -21.90 9.47 -19.18
CA ASP A 252 -23.01 9.84 -20.07
C ASP A 252 -24.36 9.53 -19.40
N ARG A 253 -25.26 10.51 -19.37
CA ARG A 253 -26.61 10.44 -18.76
C ARG A 253 -26.64 10.32 -17.21
N MET A 254 -25.50 10.41 -16.53
CA MET A 254 -25.45 10.51 -15.06
C MET A 254 -25.66 11.96 -14.61
N THR A 255 -26.55 12.19 -13.65
CA THR A 255 -26.70 13.49 -12.99
C THR A 255 -26.07 13.46 -11.60
N MET A 256 -25.72 14.63 -11.06
CA MET A 256 -25.17 14.74 -9.69
C MET A 256 -26.10 14.07 -8.65
N SER A 257 -27.42 14.29 -8.74
CA SER A 257 -28.39 13.68 -7.83
C SER A 257 -28.42 12.15 -7.93
N ARG A 258 -28.27 11.59 -9.15
CA ARG A 258 -28.19 10.14 -9.35
C ARG A 258 -26.89 9.57 -8.76
N ALA A 259 -25.77 10.26 -8.96
CA ALA A 259 -24.49 9.86 -8.36
C ALA A 259 -24.56 9.88 -6.82
N ILE A 260 -25.12 10.94 -6.23
CA ILE A 260 -25.34 11.03 -4.77
C ILE A 260 -26.20 9.86 -4.26
N LYS A 261 -27.27 9.50 -4.99
CA LYS A 261 -28.13 8.37 -4.62
C LYS A 261 -27.38 7.02 -4.73
N LEU A 262 -26.57 6.83 -5.77
CA LEU A 262 -25.80 5.61 -6.02
C LEU A 262 -24.71 5.36 -4.95
N TYR A 263 -24.06 6.42 -4.49
CA TYR A 263 -23.00 6.36 -3.47
C TYR A 263 -23.50 6.59 -2.05
N LYS A 264 -24.83 6.63 -1.84
CA LYS A 264 -25.40 6.81 -0.51
C LYS A 264 -25.05 5.62 0.37
N LEU A 265 -24.65 5.92 1.61
CA LEU A 265 -24.41 4.94 2.67
C LEU A 265 -25.43 5.15 3.79
N PRO A 266 -25.71 4.12 4.60
CA PRO A 266 -26.44 4.26 5.86
C PRO A 266 -25.78 5.28 6.81
N ASN A 267 -26.53 5.73 7.81
CA ASN A 267 -26.04 6.69 8.81
C ASN A 267 -25.34 6.03 10.00
N SER A 268 -25.53 4.72 10.20
CA SER A 268 -24.97 3.95 11.30
C SER A 268 -24.53 2.59 10.79
N THR A 269 -23.51 2.04 11.44
CA THR A 269 -23.03 0.68 11.19
C THR A 269 -24.08 -0.35 11.58
N SER A 270 -23.94 -1.55 11.03
CA SER A 270 -24.90 -2.65 11.19
C SER A 270 -24.38 -3.78 12.07
N THR A 271 -23.07 -3.88 12.25
CA THR A 271 -22.42 -4.95 13.02
C THR A 271 -22.47 -4.68 14.53
N PRO A 272 -23.15 -5.52 15.32
CA PRO A 272 -23.13 -5.42 16.79
C PRO A 272 -21.73 -5.67 17.35
N GLY A 273 -21.35 -4.93 18.39
CA GLY A 273 -20.03 -5.10 19.03
C GLY A 273 -18.87 -4.44 18.29
N LEU A 274 -19.13 -3.79 17.15
CA LEU A 274 -18.11 -3.00 16.44
C LEU A 274 -17.72 -1.76 17.26
N ARG A 275 -16.45 -1.66 17.63
CA ARG A 275 -15.89 -0.53 18.39
C ARG A 275 -14.45 -0.25 17.97
N LYS A 276 -13.91 0.93 18.33
CA LYS A 276 -12.47 1.22 18.10
C LYS A 276 -11.61 0.19 18.84
N MET A 277 -10.50 -0.19 18.22
CA MET A 277 -9.50 -1.07 18.80
C MET A 277 -8.82 -0.38 19.99
N GLU A 278 -8.57 -1.15 21.04
CA GLU A 278 -7.85 -0.70 22.24
C GLU A 278 -6.61 -1.57 22.47
N ILE A 279 -5.70 -1.10 23.33
CA ILE A 279 -4.45 -1.80 23.64
C ILE A 279 -4.65 -3.24 24.12
N ARG A 280 -5.73 -3.50 24.88
CA ARG A 280 -6.08 -4.84 25.38
C ARG A 280 -6.46 -5.83 24.27
N ASP A 281 -6.82 -5.34 23.09
CA ASP A 281 -7.24 -6.17 21.97
C ASP A 281 -6.03 -6.66 21.14
N VAL A 282 -4.84 -6.05 21.32
CA VAL A 282 -3.63 -6.35 20.53
C VAL A 282 -3.36 -7.85 20.43
N PRO A 283 -3.29 -8.64 21.54
CA PRO A 283 -2.99 -10.07 21.42
C PRO A 283 -4.08 -10.86 20.65
N ALA A 284 -5.33 -10.42 20.71
CA ALA A 284 -6.42 -11.07 19.97
C ALA A 284 -6.35 -10.73 18.47
N VAL A 285 -6.09 -9.46 18.14
CA VAL A 285 -5.91 -8.98 16.77
C VAL A 285 -4.67 -9.63 16.13
N THR A 286 -3.56 -9.75 16.85
CA THR A 286 -2.35 -10.45 16.36
C THR A 286 -2.66 -11.87 15.95
N ARG A 287 -3.37 -12.65 16.79
CA ARG A 287 -3.76 -14.02 16.46
C ARG A 287 -4.66 -14.09 15.23
N LEU A 288 -5.67 -13.23 15.15
CA LEU A 288 -6.57 -13.16 13.99
C LEU A 288 -5.79 -12.83 12.72
N LEU A 289 -4.91 -11.83 12.78
CA LEU A 289 -4.12 -11.36 11.67
C LEU A 289 -3.13 -12.41 11.17
N LYS A 290 -2.35 -13.03 12.06
CA LYS A 290 -1.42 -14.12 11.70
C LYS A 290 -2.16 -15.30 11.04
N ASN A 291 -3.30 -15.70 11.61
CA ASN A 291 -4.10 -16.79 11.06
C ASN A 291 -4.65 -16.45 9.68
N TYR A 292 -5.25 -15.27 9.50
CA TYR A 292 -5.78 -14.83 8.22
C TYR A 292 -4.69 -14.65 7.17
N LEU A 293 -3.56 -14.04 7.55
CA LEU A 293 -2.45 -13.80 6.63
C LEU A 293 -1.74 -15.08 6.20
N SER A 294 -1.82 -16.17 6.98
CA SER A 294 -1.20 -17.46 6.65
C SER A 294 -1.69 -18.08 5.33
N GLN A 295 -2.88 -17.70 4.87
CA GLN A 295 -3.47 -18.20 3.62
C GLN A 295 -2.84 -17.60 2.35
N PHE A 296 -2.10 -16.48 2.46
CA PHE A 296 -1.48 -15.82 1.31
C PHE A 296 -0.07 -16.36 1.06
N ILE A 297 0.43 -16.24 -0.17
CA ILE A 297 1.79 -16.70 -0.50
C ILE A 297 2.85 -15.74 0.07
N VAL A 298 2.58 -14.43 0.05
CA VAL A 298 3.46 -13.41 0.60
C VAL A 298 2.67 -12.57 1.58
N ALA A 299 3.12 -12.48 2.83
CA ALA A 299 2.48 -11.67 3.86
C ALA A 299 3.47 -11.32 4.99
N PRO A 300 3.31 -10.18 5.67
CA PRO A 300 4.09 -9.88 6.86
C PRO A 300 3.78 -10.88 7.98
N ASP A 301 4.81 -11.24 8.76
CA ASP A 301 4.70 -12.04 9.98
C ASP A 301 4.77 -11.12 11.19
N PHE A 302 3.61 -10.64 11.64
CA PHE A 302 3.53 -9.67 12.74
C PHE A 302 3.65 -10.32 14.12
N ASP A 303 4.29 -9.59 15.04
CA ASP A 303 4.17 -9.79 16.49
C ASP A 303 3.25 -8.76 17.17
N ASP A 304 3.06 -8.87 18.49
CA ASP A 304 2.19 -7.97 19.25
C ASP A 304 2.68 -6.52 19.24
N ILE A 305 4.00 -6.29 19.24
CA ILE A 305 4.59 -4.94 19.26
C ILE A 305 4.37 -4.26 17.90
N GLU A 306 4.52 -5.02 16.82
CA GLU A 306 4.23 -4.54 15.47
C GLU A 306 2.72 -4.30 15.28
N VAL A 307 1.85 -5.17 15.78
CA VAL A 307 0.39 -4.94 15.72
C VAL A 307 -0.01 -3.71 16.50
N GLU A 308 0.56 -3.49 17.69
CA GLU A 308 0.33 -2.27 18.46
C GLU A 308 0.72 -1.03 17.65
N HIS A 309 1.93 -1.01 17.09
CA HIS A 309 2.44 0.13 16.31
C HIS A 309 1.60 0.41 15.05
N TRP A 310 1.29 -0.63 14.28
CA TRP A 310 0.65 -0.48 12.97
C TRP A 310 -0.86 -0.33 13.04
N LEU A 311 -1.53 -0.86 14.07
CA LEU A 311 -2.99 -0.98 14.09
C LEU A 311 -3.65 -0.29 15.28
N LEU A 312 -2.95 0.12 16.33
CA LEU A 312 -3.61 0.89 17.39
C LEU A 312 -4.05 2.27 16.84
N PRO A 313 -5.31 2.70 17.03
CA PRO A 313 -5.81 3.91 16.39
C PRO A 313 -5.01 5.17 16.78
N GLN A 314 -4.60 5.92 15.77
CA GLN A 314 -3.92 7.21 15.92
C GLN A 314 -4.62 8.24 15.04
N GLU A 315 -5.04 9.35 15.67
CA GLU A 315 -5.83 10.39 15.01
C GLU A 315 -5.18 10.89 13.71
N ASN A 316 -5.96 10.93 12.63
CA ASN A 316 -5.53 11.36 11.29
C ASN A 316 -4.38 10.54 10.68
N VAL A 317 -4.08 9.35 11.22
CA VAL A 317 -3.06 8.43 10.69
C VAL A 317 -3.68 7.07 10.40
N ILE A 318 -4.12 6.33 11.41
CA ILE A 318 -4.69 4.99 11.28
C ILE A 318 -5.94 4.86 12.15
N ASP A 319 -7.00 4.34 11.56
CA ASP A 319 -8.24 4.02 12.26
C ASP A 319 -8.47 2.51 12.19
N SER A 320 -8.62 1.88 13.35
CA SER A 320 -8.85 0.44 13.49
C SER A 320 -10.02 0.15 14.41
N TYR A 321 -10.82 -0.84 14.02
CA TYR A 321 -12.03 -1.25 14.73
C TYR A 321 -12.07 -2.76 14.84
N VAL A 322 -12.57 -3.25 15.97
CA VAL A 322 -12.74 -4.66 16.28
C VAL A 322 -14.22 -4.97 16.48
N VAL A 323 -14.61 -6.22 16.20
CA VAL A 323 -15.93 -6.76 16.53
C VAL A 323 -15.78 -7.64 17.76
N GLU A 324 -16.38 -7.21 18.86
CA GLU A 324 -16.45 -7.98 20.10
C GLU A 324 -17.75 -8.77 20.17
N SER A 325 -17.64 -10.10 20.26
CA SER A 325 -18.77 -11.01 20.44
C SER A 325 -19.55 -10.66 21.70
N GLN A 326 -20.87 -10.47 21.60
CA GLN A 326 -21.71 -10.15 22.75
C GLN A 326 -21.80 -11.32 23.75
N ASP A 327 -21.67 -12.55 23.27
CA ASP A 327 -21.81 -13.76 24.07
C ASP A 327 -20.50 -14.13 24.78
N THR A 328 -19.38 -14.11 24.04
CA THR A 328 -18.07 -14.59 24.54
C THR A 328 -17.12 -13.49 24.96
N ARG A 329 -17.41 -12.23 24.60
CA ARG A 329 -16.49 -11.08 24.72
C ARG A 329 -15.17 -11.24 23.96
N GLU A 330 -15.07 -12.23 23.07
CA GLU A 330 -13.91 -12.44 22.23
C GLU A 330 -13.94 -11.53 21.00
N ILE A 331 -12.77 -11.10 20.55
CA ILE A 331 -12.61 -10.39 19.29
C ILE A 331 -12.68 -11.39 18.15
N THR A 332 -13.60 -11.17 17.20
CA THR A 332 -13.85 -12.11 16.10
C THR A 332 -13.39 -11.56 14.75
N ASP A 333 -13.50 -10.26 14.53
CA ASP A 333 -13.21 -9.60 13.26
C ASP A 333 -12.55 -8.25 13.54
N PHE A 334 -11.78 -7.73 12.59
CA PHE A 334 -11.29 -6.36 12.66
C PHE A 334 -11.13 -5.73 11.28
N ILE A 335 -11.20 -4.41 11.25
CA ILE A 335 -10.96 -3.59 10.06
C ILE A 335 -10.01 -2.46 10.38
N SER A 336 -9.24 -2.04 9.40
CA SER A 336 -8.40 -0.85 9.52
C SER A 336 -8.27 -0.10 8.19
N PHE A 337 -8.12 1.21 8.29
CA PHE A 337 -7.79 2.06 7.16
C PHE A 337 -6.94 3.25 7.62
N TYR A 338 -5.97 3.64 6.80
CA TYR A 338 -5.13 4.80 7.10
C TYR A 338 -5.56 6.04 6.31
N THR A 339 -5.27 7.20 6.89
CA THR A 339 -5.53 8.50 6.28
C THR A 339 -4.37 8.90 5.40
N LEU A 340 -4.64 9.11 4.12
CA LEU A 340 -3.67 9.69 3.19
C LEU A 340 -4.30 10.86 2.45
N PRO A 341 -4.06 12.11 2.88
CA PRO A 341 -4.54 13.26 2.17
C PRO A 341 -3.73 13.51 0.89
N SER A 342 -4.37 14.14 -0.09
CA SER A 342 -3.73 14.69 -1.27
C SER A 342 -4.00 16.19 -1.36
N SER A 343 -2.99 16.97 -1.71
CA SER A 343 -3.17 18.37 -2.07
C SER A 343 -3.91 18.46 -3.41
N ILE A 344 -4.96 19.27 -3.47
CA ILE A 344 -5.71 19.56 -4.70
C ILE A 344 -5.05 20.76 -5.35
N LEU A 345 -4.52 20.55 -6.55
CA LEU A 345 -3.85 21.60 -7.31
C LEU A 345 -4.89 22.38 -8.14
N ASN A 346 -4.74 23.69 -8.21
CA ASN A 346 -5.52 24.56 -9.09
C ASN A 346 -7.05 24.58 -8.86
N ASN A 347 -7.53 24.35 -7.64
CA ASN A 347 -8.95 24.49 -7.28
C ASN A 347 -9.17 25.63 -6.26
N GLN A 348 -10.18 26.48 -6.49
CA GLN A 348 -10.44 27.66 -5.65
C GLN A 348 -11.19 27.33 -4.34
N ASN A 349 -11.96 26.23 -4.32
CA ASN A 349 -12.88 25.91 -3.22
C ASN A 349 -12.35 24.80 -2.31
N HIS A 350 -11.40 23.99 -2.78
CA HIS A 350 -10.89 22.83 -2.07
C HIS A 350 -9.36 22.76 -2.17
N SER A 351 -8.70 22.61 -1.02
CA SER A 351 -7.24 22.48 -0.93
C SER A 351 -6.76 21.05 -0.68
N ILE A 352 -7.60 20.22 -0.05
CA ILE A 352 -7.24 18.85 0.38
C ILE A 352 -8.33 17.86 0.00
N LEU A 353 -7.92 16.75 -0.59
CA LEU A 353 -8.70 15.52 -0.74
C LEU A 353 -8.25 14.54 0.35
N LYS A 354 -9.09 14.29 1.35
CA LYS A 354 -8.82 13.28 2.40
C LYS A 354 -9.25 11.92 1.82
N ALA A 355 -8.38 10.91 1.86
CA ALA A 355 -8.70 9.57 1.37
C ALA A 355 -8.38 8.52 2.44
N ALA A 356 -9.29 7.56 2.59
CA ALA A 356 -9.11 6.39 3.45
C ALA A 356 -8.60 5.24 2.59
N TYR A 357 -7.44 4.71 2.94
CA TYR A 357 -6.85 3.54 2.29
C TYR A 357 -7.08 2.34 3.18
N SER A 358 -7.84 1.36 2.69
CA SER A 358 -8.01 0.07 3.35
C SER A 358 -6.63 -0.54 3.63
N PHE A 359 -6.40 -0.96 4.87
CA PHE A 359 -5.13 -1.52 5.32
C PHE A 359 -5.29 -3.02 5.60
N TYR A 360 -5.14 -3.49 6.84
CA TYR A 360 -5.40 -4.88 7.20
C TYR A 360 -6.84 -5.06 7.68
N ASN A 361 -7.50 -6.11 7.19
CA ASN A 361 -8.85 -6.46 7.61
C ASN A 361 -8.94 -7.99 7.74
N VAL A 362 -9.58 -8.45 8.80
CA VAL A 362 -9.85 -9.88 9.04
C VAL A 362 -11.32 -10.05 9.33
N TYR A 363 -11.95 -10.94 8.56
CA TYR A 363 -13.34 -11.34 8.73
C TYR A 363 -13.39 -12.84 9.02
N THR A 364 -14.12 -13.23 10.05
CA THR A 364 -14.34 -14.62 10.45
C THR A 364 -15.81 -14.92 10.71
N ARG A 365 -16.53 -14.04 11.42
CA ARG A 365 -17.95 -14.21 11.76
C ARG A 365 -18.85 -13.31 10.96
N ILE A 366 -18.38 -12.09 10.69
CA ILE A 366 -19.17 -11.10 9.95
C ILE A 366 -18.86 -11.25 8.45
N PRO A 367 -19.87 -11.28 7.56
CA PRO A 367 -19.62 -11.30 6.13
C PRO A 367 -18.79 -10.10 5.68
N LEU A 368 -17.76 -10.34 4.86
CA LEU A 368 -16.82 -9.32 4.40
C LEU A 368 -17.53 -8.07 3.84
N LEU A 369 -18.58 -8.25 3.02
CA LEU A 369 -19.31 -7.12 2.43
C LEU A 369 -19.98 -6.24 3.48
N GLN A 370 -20.52 -6.82 4.56
CA GLN A 370 -21.11 -6.06 5.65
C GLN A 370 -20.03 -5.31 6.42
N LEU A 371 -18.93 -5.98 6.74
CA LEU A 371 -17.82 -5.39 7.48
C LEU A 371 -17.15 -4.23 6.71
N MET A 372 -16.95 -4.39 5.40
CA MET A 372 -16.48 -3.33 4.52
C MET A 372 -17.50 -2.19 4.37
N ASN A 373 -18.81 -2.50 4.33
CA ASN A 373 -19.83 -1.45 4.31
C ASN A 373 -19.80 -0.61 5.60
N ASP A 374 -19.60 -1.25 6.76
CA ASP A 374 -19.42 -0.54 8.02
C ASP A 374 -18.13 0.31 8.03
N ALA A 375 -17.03 -0.18 7.47
CA ALA A 375 -15.80 0.61 7.27
C ALA A 375 -16.06 1.88 6.42
N LEU A 376 -16.83 1.75 5.34
CA LEU A 376 -17.20 2.89 4.49
C LEU A 376 -18.11 3.89 5.22
N ILE A 377 -19.03 3.42 6.06
CA ILE A 377 -19.90 4.28 6.88
C ILE A 377 -19.05 5.08 7.88
N ILE A 378 -18.11 4.42 8.56
CA ILE A 378 -17.20 5.05 9.51
C ILE A 378 -16.33 6.10 8.81
N ALA A 379 -15.65 5.72 7.71
CA ALA A 379 -14.83 6.66 6.95
C ALA A 379 -15.64 7.87 6.47
N LYS A 380 -16.88 7.65 5.99
CA LYS A 380 -17.74 8.78 5.61
C LYS A 380 -18.10 9.68 6.79
N ALA A 381 -18.36 9.12 7.97
CA ALA A 381 -18.67 9.87 9.18
C ALA A 381 -17.46 10.71 9.66
N GLU A 382 -16.24 10.23 9.44
CA GLU A 382 -14.98 10.93 9.76
C GLU A 382 -14.51 11.91 8.67
N GLY A 383 -15.36 12.18 7.67
CA GLY A 383 -15.17 13.24 6.69
C GLY A 383 -14.21 12.92 5.54
N PHE A 384 -14.02 11.63 5.24
CA PHE A 384 -13.28 11.17 4.05
C PHE A 384 -14.05 11.39 2.74
#